data_AF-A0A2I4AVK3-F1
#
_entry.id   AF-A0A2I4AVK3-F1
#
_cell.length_a   1.000
_cell.length_b   1.000
_cell.length_c   1.000
_cell.angle_alpha   90.00
_cell.angle_beta   90.00
_cell.angle_gamma   90.00
#
_symmetry.space_group_name_H-M   'P 1'
#
loop_
_entity.id
_entity.type
_entity.pdbx_description
1 polymer ?
#
loop_
_entity_poly.entity_id
_entity_poly.type
_entity_poly.pdbx_seq_one_letter_code
_entity_poly.pdbx_strand_id
1 'polypeptide(L)'
;MCITASILANLSGTEVKRVYKACASSSLCPSTGNQTFSADLGFSSSTASAFCCNTDNCNTQTLPFPTIQPSNDLMCFICEANTSKCLSTVQCSGQETNCFSANVTNQSTTHALQGCVTPNIKRDAQSLFDLVFLNTTGTITGGMSICNTPGCNRSPFVPTITTSSTMSSNANLAGESAQSATSDAASVRMGMLHLLLGLVIFFV
;
A
#
# COMPACT_ATOMS: atom_id res chain seq x y z
N MET A 1 -15.16 -14.11 5.16
CA MET A 1 -15.94 -12.97 5.69
C MET A 1 -16.30 -12.06 4.53
N CYS A 2 -17.20 -11.11 4.73
CA CYS A 2 -17.59 -10.11 3.75
C CYS A 2 -17.30 -8.71 4.30
N ILE A 3 -17.06 -7.76 3.39
CA ILE A 3 -16.86 -6.35 3.71
C ILE A 3 -17.71 -5.47 2.80
N THR A 4 -18.28 -4.41 3.35
CA THR A 4 -18.74 -3.23 2.61
C THR A 4 -18.01 -2.01 3.16
N ALA A 5 -17.54 -1.13 2.30
CA ALA A 5 -16.86 0.09 2.68
C ALA A 5 -17.27 1.26 1.79
N SER A 6 -17.32 2.46 2.36
CA SER A 6 -17.43 3.73 1.64
C SER A 6 -16.20 4.55 1.93
N ILE A 7 -15.49 4.91 0.86
CA ILE A 7 -14.12 5.40 0.88
C ILE A 7 -14.13 6.82 0.35
N LEU A 8 -13.54 7.73 1.11
CA LEU A 8 -13.20 9.08 0.71
C LEU A 8 -11.68 9.17 0.64
N ALA A 9 -11.14 9.35 -0.57
CA ALA A 9 -9.72 9.52 -0.78
C ALA A 9 -9.42 10.92 -1.34
N ASN A 10 -8.29 11.48 -0.97
CA ASN A 10 -7.68 12.61 -1.65
C ASN A 10 -6.40 12.11 -2.34
N LEU A 11 -6.35 12.22 -3.66
CA LEU A 11 -5.21 11.84 -4.48
C LEU A 11 -4.64 13.10 -5.12
N SER A 12 -3.50 13.60 -4.61
CA SER A 12 -2.85 14.81 -5.12
C SER A 12 -3.79 16.02 -5.25
N GLY A 13 -4.66 16.23 -4.26
CA GLY A 13 -5.64 17.33 -4.24
C GLY A 13 -7.01 16.98 -4.82
N THR A 14 -7.15 15.84 -5.50
CA THR A 14 -8.43 15.41 -6.09
C THR A 14 -9.21 14.50 -5.14
N GLU A 15 -10.43 14.90 -4.78
CA GLU A 15 -11.33 14.06 -3.99
C GLU A 15 -11.93 12.94 -4.84
N VAL A 16 -11.85 11.70 -4.35
CA VAL A 16 -12.40 10.50 -4.95
C VAL A 16 -13.28 9.77 -3.94
N LYS A 17 -14.51 9.44 -4.34
CA LYS A 17 -15.45 8.64 -3.55
C LYS A 17 -15.63 7.26 -4.20
N ARG A 18 -15.52 6.18 -3.40
CA ARG A 18 -15.75 4.81 -3.87
C ARG A 18 -16.53 3.96 -2.86
N VAL A 19 -17.47 3.16 -3.36
CA VAL A 19 -18.08 2.06 -2.60
C VAL A 19 -17.36 0.76 -2.97
N TYR A 20 -16.95 -0.01 -1.96
CA TYR A 20 -16.27 -1.30 -2.11
C TYR A 20 -17.06 -2.40 -1.41
N LYS A 21 -17.36 -3.49 -2.12
CA LYS A 21 -18.05 -4.66 -1.58
C LYS A 21 -17.36 -5.92 -2.09
N ALA A 22 -16.90 -6.78 -1.20
CA ALA A 22 -16.18 -7.99 -1.56
C ALA A 22 -16.21 -9.05 -0.46
N CYS A 23 -15.75 -10.25 -0.82
CA CYS A 23 -15.22 -11.19 0.16
C CYS A 23 -13.95 -10.59 0.79
N ALA A 24 -13.76 -10.80 2.09
CA ALA A 24 -12.62 -10.31 2.85
C ALA A 24 -11.92 -11.47 3.59
N SER A 25 -10.59 -11.44 3.55
CA SER A 25 -9.74 -12.27 4.42
C SER A 25 -9.79 -11.76 5.87
N SER A 26 -9.30 -12.56 6.80
CA SER A 26 -9.15 -12.17 8.21
C SER A 26 -8.15 -11.03 8.43
N SER A 27 -7.24 -10.78 7.48
CA SER A 27 -6.32 -9.63 7.54
C SER A 27 -7.05 -8.31 7.33
N LEU A 28 -8.05 -8.27 6.43
CA LEU A 28 -8.87 -7.11 6.16
C LEU A 28 -10.05 -6.97 7.14
N CYS A 29 -10.67 -8.09 7.49
CA CYS A 29 -11.75 -8.18 8.46
C CYS A 29 -11.35 -9.10 9.61
N PRO A 30 -10.57 -8.62 10.60
CA PRO A 30 -10.15 -9.45 11.73
C PRO A 30 -11.30 -9.75 12.70
N SER A 31 -12.33 -8.92 12.71
CA SER A 31 -13.55 -9.08 13.50
C SER A 31 -14.76 -8.54 12.74
N THR A 32 -15.94 -9.03 13.09
CA THR A 32 -17.21 -8.48 12.59
C THR A 32 -17.53 -7.13 13.23
N GLY A 33 -18.32 -6.30 12.56
CA GLY A 33 -18.77 -5.01 13.05
C GLY A 33 -18.22 -3.84 12.24
N ASN A 34 -18.47 -2.63 12.75
CA ASN A 34 -18.02 -1.39 12.14
C ASN A 34 -16.51 -1.21 12.35
N GLN A 35 -15.83 -0.79 11.29
CA GLN A 35 -14.41 -0.51 11.26
C GLN A 35 -14.19 0.85 10.61
N THR A 36 -13.16 1.57 11.05
CA THR A 36 -12.67 2.76 10.36
C THR A 36 -11.21 2.54 10.00
N PHE A 37 -10.91 2.69 8.71
CA PHE A 37 -9.56 2.64 8.18
C PHE A 37 -9.23 4.04 7.67
N SER A 38 -8.10 4.60 8.10
CA SER A 38 -7.61 5.85 7.54
C SER A 38 -6.10 5.75 7.39
N ALA A 39 -5.59 6.38 6.35
CA ALA A 39 -4.16 6.50 6.11
C ALA A 39 -3.86 7.83 5.41
N ASP A 40 -2.76 8.48 5.81
CA ASP A 40 -2.29 9.72 5.22
C ASP A 40 -0.79 9.65 4.91
N LEU A 41 -0.45 9.84 3.64
CA LEU A 41 0.90 9.83 3.07
C LEU A 41 1.39 11.25 2.76
N GLY A 42 0.62 12.28 3.08
CA GLY A 42 0.82 13.69 2.73
C GLY A 42 0.40 14.04 1.31
N PHE A 43 0.86 13.29 0.31
CA PHE A 43 0.45 13.49 -1.10
C PHE A 43 -0.86 12.75 -1.45
N SER A 44 -1.24 11.78 -0.61
CA SER A 44 -2.47 11.03 -0.74
C SER A 44 -2.97 10.64 0.64
N SER A 45 -4.26 10.83 0.88
CA SER A 45 -4.92 10.42 2.10
C SER A 45 -6.23 9.71 1.79
N SER A 46 -6.70 8.87 2.71
CA SER A 46 -7.95 8.15 2.53
C SER A 46 -8.55 7.74 3.86
N THR A 47 -9.88 7.85 3.95
CA THR A 47 -10.68 7.37 5.06
C THR A 47 -11.77 6.47 4.51
N ALA A 48 -11.95 5.31 5.12
CA ALA A 48 -12.98 4.34 4.79
C ALA A 48 -13.81 4.01 6.03
N SER A 49 -15.13 4.22 5.91
CA SER A 49 -16.11 3.61 6.81
C SER A 49 -16.39 2.21 6.30
N ALA A 50 -16.14 1.19 7.11
CA ALA A 50 -16.27 -0.21 6.71
C ALA A 50 -17.14 -1.00 7.69
N PHE A 51 -17.77 -2.06 7.18
CA PHE A 51 -18.51 -3.04 7.97
C PHE A 51 -18.13 -4.44 7.55
N CYS A 52 -17.64 -5.23 8.49
CA CYS A 52 -17.23 -6.61 8.32
C CYS A 52 -18.31 -7.55 8.89
N CYS A 53 -18.62 -8.62 8.18
CA CYS A 53 -19.66 -9.58 8.59
C CYS A 53 -19.33 -11.02 8.13
N ASN A 54 -20.00 -12.01 8.71
CA ASN A 54 -19.65 -13.43 8.58
C ASN A 54 -20.81 -14.34 8.14
N THR A 55 -21.90 -13.78 7.62
CA THR A 55 -23.01 -14.53 7.03
C THR A 55 -23.11 -14.26 5.53
N ASP A 56 -23.86 -15.09 4.81
CA ASP A 56 -24.00 -14.93 3.37
C ASP A 56 -24.70 -13.60 3.01
N ASN A 57 -24.18 -12.90 2.00
CA ASN A 57 -24.73 -11.65 1.48
C ASN A 57 -24.96 -10.53 2.53
N CYS A 58 -24.19 -10.54 3.63
CA CYS A 58 -24.36 -9.59 4.73
C CYS A 58 -23.82 -8.17 4.46
N ASN A 59 -23.08 -7.97 3.36
CA ASN A 59 -22.43 -6.71 2.99
C ASN A 59 -23.20 -5.93 1.88
N THR A 60 -24.51 -6.12 1.78
CA THR A 60 -25.35 -5.49 0.75
C THR A 60 -25.59 -4.00 0.98
N GLN A 61 -25.51 -3.53 2.23
CA GLN A 61 -25.71 -2.12 2.55
C GLN A 61 -24.62 -1.22 1.94
N THR A 62 -25.00 -0.02 1.52
CA THR A 62 -24.06 1.05 1.19
C THR A 62 -23.93 1.96 2.41
N LEU A 63 -22.72 2.08 2.92
CA LEU A 63 -22.42 2.92 4.08
C LEU A 63 -22.44 4.41 3.69
N PRO A 64 -22.66 5.33 4.62
CA PRO A 64 -22.37 6.74 4.37
C PRO A 64 -20.88 6.93 4.11
N PHE A 65 -20.53 7.87 3.22
CA PHE A 65 -19.14 8.29 3.06
C PHE A 65 -18.66 8.97 4.35
N PRO A 66 -17.42 8.70 4.79
CA PRO A 66 -16.83 9.45 5.89
C PRO A 66 -16.70 10.92 5.49
N THR A 67 -16.68 11.79 6.49
CA THR A 67 -16.38 13.21 6.31
C THR A 67 -14.89 13.45 6.52
N ILE A 68 -14.39 14.56 5.99
CA ILE A 68 -13.04 15.05 6.32
C ILE A 68 -12.96 15.23 7.84
N GLN A 69 -11.93 14.64 8.44
CA GLN A 69 -11.70 14.71 9.87
C GLN A 69 -10.76 15.86 10.20
N PRO A 70 -10.91 16.54 11.36
CA PRO A 70 -9.95 17.53 11.80
C PRO A 70 -8.60 16.87 12.12
N SER A 71 -7.54 17.65 12.02
CA SER A 71 -6.21 17.24 12.46
C SER A 71 -6.19 16.93 13.97
N ASN A 72 -5.38 15.95 14.35
CA ASN A 72 -5.11 15.57 15.73
C ASN A 72 -3.67 15.97 16.13
N ASP A 73 -3.24 15.67 17.36
CA ASP A 73 -1.94 16.13 17.89
C ASP A 73 -0.74 15.28 17.45
N LEU A 74 -0.94 14.20 16.68
CA LEU A 74 0.14 13.33 16.23
C LEU A 74 0.77 13.87 14.93
N MET A 75 2.10 13.97 14.91
CA MET A 75 2.86 14.25 13.69
C MET A 75 3.71 13.04 13.30
N CYS A 76 3.66 12.66 12.02
CA CYS A 76 4.43 11.54 11.47
C CYS A 76 5.28 11.99 10.28
N PHE A 77 6.42 11.34 10.08
CA PHE A 77 7.20 11.53 8.85
C PHE A 77 6.44 10.95 7.64
N ILE A 78 6.59 11.61 6.49
CA ILE A 78 6.07 11.18 5.20
C ILE A 78 7.20 11.18 4.17
N CYS A 79 7.06 10.38 3.13
CA CYS A 79 8.03 10.32 2.04
C CYS A 79 7.56 11.13 0.84
N GLU A 80 8.47 11.87 0.23
CA GLU A 80 8.22 12.52 -1.06
C GLU A 80 8.00 11.46 -2.15
N ALA A 81 6.90 11.58 -2.89
CA ALA A 81 6.48 10.61 -3.90
C ALA A 81 7.57 10.30 -4.96
N ASN A 82 8.39 11.30 -5.32
CA ASN A 82 9.37 11.19 -6.41
C ASN A 82 10.77 10.76 -5.96
N THR A 83 11.15 11.05 -4.71
CA THR A 83 12.56 10.93 -4.26
C THR A 83 12.74 9.89 -3.15
N SER A 84 11.65 9.38 -2.57
CA SER A 84 11.65 8.52 -1.38
C SER A 84 12.38 9.14 -0.18
N LYS A 85 12.61 10.46 -0.18
CA LYS A 85 13.13 11.18 0.98
C LYS A 85 12.02 11.36 1.99
N CYS A 86 12.21 10.82 3.19
CA CYS A 86 11.22 10.87 4.26
C CYS A 86 11.64 11.87 5.34
N LEU A 87 11.71 13.15 4.94
CA LEU A 87 12.14 14.26 5.80
C LEU A 87 11.00 15.19 6.21
N SER A 88 9.94 15.23 5.40
CA SER A 88 8.75 16.02 5.67
C SER A 88 7.84 15.33 6.68
N THR A 89 6.97 16.11 7.31
CA THR A 89 5.98 15.61 8.27
C THR A 89 4.57 16.00 7.86
N VAL A 90 3.60 15.18 8.22
CA VAL A 90 2.17 15.50 8.15
C VAL A 90 1.58 15.46 9.56
N GLN A 91 0.60 16.33 9.82
CA GLN A 91 -0.23 16.25 11.01
C GLN A 91 -1.36 15.27 10.74
N CYS A 92 -1.45 14.20 11.53
CA CYS A 92 -2.44 13.16 11.35
C CYS A 92 -3.85 13.68 11.62
N SER A 93 -4.87 12.97 11.15
CA SER A 93 -6.27 13.42 11.26
C SER A 93 -7.19 12.37 11.90
N GLY A 94 -8.21 12.85 12.60
CA GLY A 94 -9.22 11.99 13.23
C GLY A 94 -8.61 10.88 14.07
N GLN A 95 -8.93 9.63 13.72
CA GLN A 95 -8.52 8.42 14.45
C GLN A 95 -7.14 7.86 14.02
N GLU A 96 -6.37 8.61 13.25
CA GLU A 96 -5.00 8.25 12.90
C GLU A 96 -4.07 8.50 14.09
N THR A 97 -4.03 7.53 15.01
CA THR A 97 -3.25 7.62 16.26
C THR A 97 -1.91 6.89 16.17
N ASN A 98 -1.53 6.39 14.99
CA ASN A 98 -0.28 5.69 14.77
C ASN A 98 0.45 6.28 13.55
N CYS A 99 1.78 6.29 13.62
CA CYS A 99 2.64 6.42 12.45
C CYS A 99 2.99 5.03 11.90
N PHE A 100 3.30 4.96 10.61
CA PHE A 100 3.86 3.75 10.01
C PHE A 100 5.09 4.03 9.13
N SER A 101 5.85 2.97 8.88
CA SER A 101 6.87 2.92 7.84
C SER A 101 6.86 1.55 7.15
N ALA A 102 7.01 1.55 5.82
CA ALA A 102 7.04 0.35 5.00
C ALA A 102 7.94 0.57 3.77
N ASN A 103 8.36 -0.52 3.14
CA ASN A 103 8.98 -0.49 1.81
C ASN A 103 7.98 -1.01 0.79
N VAL A 104 7.81 -0.29 -0.32
CA VAL A 104 6.85 -0.59 -1.37
C VAL A 104 7.58 -0.77 -2.68
N THR A 105 7.33 -1.89 -3.37
CA THR A 105 7.97 -2.20 -4.65
C THR A 105 6.99 -2.02 -5.81
N ASN A 106 7.39 -1.20 -6.78
CA ASN A 106 6.67 -0.96 -8.04
C ASN A 106 7.60 -1.30 -9.20
N GLN A 107 7.20 -2.25 -10.07
CA GLN A 107 7.91 -2.58 -11.33
C GLN A 107 9.45 -2.65 -11.16
N SER A 108 9.91 -3.35 -10.11
CA SER A 108 11.31 -3.54 -9.71
C SER A 108 12.01 -2.42 -8.92
N THR A 109 11.35 -1.30 -8.63
CA THR A 109 11.91 -0.24 -7.78
C THR A 109 11.26 -0.24 -6.40
N THR A 110 12.07 -0.27 -5.34
CA THR A 110 11.60 -0.22 -3.95
C THR A 110 11.75 1.19 -3.40
N HIS A 111 10.65 1.71 -2.84
CA HIS A 111 10.56 3.03 -2.25
C HIS A 111 10.13 2.93 -0.79
N ALA A 112 10.64 3.82 0.05
CA ALA A 112 10.12 3.98 1.39
C ALA A 112 8.76 4.68 1.35
N LEU A 113 7.84 4.22 2.19
CA LEU A 113 6.52 4.82 2.42
C LEU A 113 6.33 5.02 3.92
N GLN A 114 5.90 6.22 4.31
CA GLN A 114 5.69 6.60 5.70
C GLN A 114 4.47 7.51 5.79
N GLY A 115 3.81 7.51 6.94
CA GLY A 115 2.66 8.36 7.17
C GLY A 115 1.88 8.03 8.43
N CYS A 116 0.64 8.50 8.47
CA CYS A 116 -0.33 8.26 9.53
C CYS A 116 -1.27 7.10 9.19
N VAL A 117 -1.71 6.33 10.18
CA VAL A 117 -2.69 5.24 10.03
C VAL A 117 -3.57 5.08 11.26
N THR A 118 -4.78 4.54 11.08
CA THR A 118 -5.61 4.09 12.21
C THR A 118 -5.06 2.80 12.85
N PRO A 119 -5.34 2.53 14.14
CA PRO A 119 -4.90 1.31 14.83
C PRO A 119 -5.38 0.00 14.22
N ASN A 120 -6.47 0.04 13.44
CA ASN A 120 -7.02 -1.14 12.79
C ASN A 120 -6.16 -1.63 11.63
N ILE A 121 -5.20 -0.82 11.18
CA ILE A 121 -4.21 -1.20 10.18
C ILE A 121 -3.09 -2.00 10.87
N LYS A 122 -2.98 -3.29 10.51
CA LYS A 122 -2.03 -4.25 11.12
C LYS A 122 -0.72 -4.36 10.35
N ARG A 123 0.22 -5.19 10.80
CA ARG A 123 1.55 -5.37 10.17
C ARG A 123 1.49 -5.92 8.74
N ASP A 124 0.49 -6.75 8.44
CA ASP A 124 0.25 -7.37 7.12
C ASP A 124 -0.79 -6.57 6.31
N ALA A 125 -0.61 -5.26 6.22
CA ALA A 125 -1.65 -4.34 5.75
C ALA A 125 -1.84 -4.27 4.22
N GLN A 126 -1.27 -5.18 3.41
CA GLN A 126 -1.39 -5.06 1.95
C GLN A 126 -2.85 -4.91 1.50
N SER A 127 -3.73 -5.81 1.94
CA SER A 127 -5.16 -5.76 1.57
C SER A 127 -5.89 -4.52 2.08
N LEU A 128 -5.37 -3.90 3.15
CA LEU A 128 -5.92 -2.67 3.72
C LEU A 128 -5.45 -1.45 2.94
N PHE A 129 -4.16 -1.40 2.58
CA PHE A 129 -3.61 -0.34 1.72
C PHE A 129 -4.23 -0.39 0.33
N ASP A 130 -4.43 -1.58 -0.23
CA ASP A 130 -5.14 -1.77 -1.49
C ASP A 130 -6.58 -1.23 -1.42
N LEU A 131 -7.24 -1.41 -0.27
CA LEU A 131 -8.57 -0.85 -0.03
C LEU A 131 -8.53 0.68 0.03
N VAL A 132 -7.72 1.26 0.93
CA VAL A 132 -7.76 2.70 1.19
C VAL A 132 -7.09 3.52 0.08
N PHE A 133 -6.08 2.99 -0.58
CA PHE A 133 -5.41 3.61 -1.73
C PHE A 133 -5.85 3.03 -3.07
N LEU A 134 -6.99 2.33 -3.13
CA LEU A 134 -7.64 1.93 -4.39
C LEU A 134 -6.73 1.11 -5.35
N ASN A 135 -5.81 0.31 -4.80
CA ASN A 135 -4.77 -0.45 -5.52
C ASN A 135 -3.74 0.41 -6.29
N THR A 136 -3.55 1.68 -5.92
CA THR A 136 -2.50 2.53 -6.52
C THR A 136 -1.15 2.38 -5.83
N THR A 137 -1.09 1.67 -4.72
CA THR A 137 0.15 1.37 -4.00
C THR A 137 0.81 0.13 -4.57
N GLY A 138 2.14 0.13 -4.64
CA GLY A 138 2.90 -1.08 -4.98
C GLY A 138 2.80 -2.16 -3.91
N THR A 139 3.59 -3.21 -4.04
CA THR A 139 3.60 -4.32 -3.07
C THR A 139 4.47 -3.98 -1.86
N ILE A 140 3.91 -4.08 -0.66
CA ILE A 140 4.65 -3.95 0.60
C ILE A 140 5.62 -5.13 0.73
N THR A 141 6.90 -4.83 0.91
CA THR A 141 7.99 -5.79 1.07
C THR A 141 8.61 -5.64 2.46
N GLY A 142 8.88 -6.76 3.14
CA GLY A 142 9.49 -6.74 4.49
C GLY A 142 8.52 -6.36 5.63
N GLY A 143 7.23 -6.21 5.32
CA GLY A 143 6.18 -5.84 6.28
C GLY A 143 6.19 -4.35 6.62
N MET A 144 5.34 -3.99 7.58
CA MET A 144 5.17 -2.61 8.06
C MET A 144 5.63 -2.46 9.51
N SER A 145 6.22 -1.33 9.86
CA SER A 145 6.44 -0.93 11.25
C SER A 145 5.38 0.08 11.67
N ILE A 146 4.88 -0.03 12.90
CA ILE A 146 3.83 0.83 13.46
C ILE A 146 4.32 1.33 14.82
N CYS A 147 4.08 2.60 15.12
CA CYS A 147 4.40 3.23 16.39
C CYS A 147 3.43 4.40 16.66
N ASN A 148 3.36 4.91 17.89
CA ASN A 148 2.30 5.83 18.32
C ASN A 148 2.81 7.09 19.06
N THR A 149 4.08 7.47 18.84
CA THR A 149 4.64 8.71 19.37
C THR A 149 5.01 9.66 18.22
N PRO A 150 5.01 10.99 18.43
CA PRO A 150 5.34 11.93 17.37
C PRO A 150 6.72 11.64 16.74
N GLY A 151 6.75 11.54 15.41
CA GLY A 151 7.96 11.31 14.62
C GLY A 151 8.62 9.93 14.80
N CYS A 152 7.95 8.97 15.44
CA CYS A 152 8.51 7.65 15.74
C CYS A 152 8.86 6.81 14.50
N ASN A 153 8.25 7.12 13.36
CA ASN A 153 8.49 6.44 12.09
C ASN A 153 9.71 6.99 11.33
N ARG A 154 10.53 7.83 11.96
CA ARG A 154 11.79 8.29 11.41
C ARG A 154 12.77 7.13 11.25
N SER A 155 12.85 6.57 10.05
CA SER A 155 13.91 5.63 9.70
C SER A 155 15.22 6.38 9.41
N PRO A 156 16.40 5.84 9.81
CA PRO A 156 17.65 6.33 9.25
C PRO A 156 17.62 6.14 7.74
N PHE A 157 17.80 7.23 6.99
CA PHE A 157 17.95 7.18 5.53
C PHE A 157 19.13 6.27 5.19
N VAL A 158 18.87 5.07 4.68
CA VAL A 158 19.89 4.22 4.08
C VAL A 158 19.74 4.36 2.56
N PRO A 159 20.56 5.20 1.89
CA PRO A 159 20.57 5.20 0.44
C PRO A 159 20.99 3.80 -0.02
N THR A 160 20.09 3.08 -0.70
CA THR A 160 20.46 1.83 -1.34
C THR A 160 21.33 2.20 -2.54
N ILE A 161 22.65 2.15 -2.37
CA ILE A 161 23.59 2.21 -3.49
C ILE A 161 23.48 0.86 -4.19
N THR A 162 22.80 0.83 -5.34
CA THR A 162 22.84 -0.33 -6.24
C THR A 162 24.21 -0.36 -6.91
N THR A 163 25.19 -1.02 -6.28
CA THR A 163 26.45 -1.35 -6.94
C THR A 163 26.14 -2.39 -8.02
N SER A 164 26.03 -1.96 -9.27
CA SER A 164 26.13 -2.88 -10.41
C SER A 164 27.56 -3.42 -10.47
N SER A 165 27.82 -4.55 -9.83
CA SER A 165 29.00 -5.35 -10.13
C SER A 165 28.72 -6.12 -11.43
N THR A 166 29.10 -5.52 -12.55
CA THR A 166 29.35 -6.25 -13.79
C THR A 166 30.39 -7.33 -13.52
N MET A 167 29.94 -8.58 -13.39
CA MET A 167 30.82 -9.74 -13.41
C MET A 167 31.32 -9.94 -14.85
N SER A 168 32.57 -9.52 -15.09
CA SER A 168 33.31 -9.88 -16.30
C SER A 168 33.83 -11.31 -16.12
N SER A 169 33.26 -12.25 -16.87
CA SER A 169 33.70 -13.63 -16.92
C SER A 169 34.96 -13.77 -17.77
N ASN A 170 36.02 -14.37 -17.21
CA ASN A 170 37.08 -15.00 -18.00
C ASN A 170 36.89 -16.52 -17.92
N ALA A 171 36.77 -17.14 -19.10
CA ALA A 171 36.54 -18.55 -19.32
C ALA A 171 37.78 -19.40 -19.02
N ASN A 172 37.58 -20.61 -18.48
CA ASN A 172 38.30 -21.80 -18.95
C ASN A 172 37.54 -23.12 -18.68
N LEU A 173 37.60 -23.98 -19.70
CA LEU A 173 37.21 -25.39 -19.86
C LEU A 173 37.71 -26.30 -18.71
N ALA A 174 37.20 -27.50 -18.40
CA ALA A 174 36.37 -28.51 -19.08
C ALA A 174 35.75 -29.48 -18.04
N GLY A 175 34.74 -30.28 -18.42
CA GLY A 175 34.31 -31.45 -17.65
C GLY A 175 32.89 -31.97 -17.93
N GLU A 176 32.83 -33.11 -18.60
CA GLU A 176 31.72 -33.88 -19.19
C GLU A 176 30.49 -34.32 -18.34
N SER A 177 29.36 -34.51 -19.06
CA SER A 177 28.41 -35.66 -19.00
C SER A 177 26.95 -35.48 -18.49
N ALA A 178 26.04 -35.48 -19.49
CA ALA A 178 24.79 -36.26 -19.68
C ALA A 178 23.43 -35.91 -19.00
N GLN A 179 22.43 -35.72 -19.91
CA GLN A 179 20.99 -36.15 -19.91
C GLN A 179 20.01 -35.57 -18.85
N SER A 180 18.72 -35.28 -19.08
CA SER A 180 17.73 -35.46 -20.16
C SER A 180 16.43 -34.67 -19.83
N ALA A 181 15.56 -34.46 -20.84
CA ALA A 181 14.08 -34.28 -20.81
C ALA A 181 13.41 -32.86 -20.69
N THR A 182 13.03 -32.35 -21.87
CA THR A 182 11.74 -31.76 -22.34
C THR A 182 10.65 -31.26 -21.36
N SER A 183 10.13 -30.03 -21.58
CA SER A 183 8.79 -29.78 -22.20
C SER A 183 8.42 -28.28 -22.26
N ASP A 184 7.79 -27.90 -23.37
CA ASP A 184 7.28 -26.56 -23.70
C ASP A 184 6.01 -26.17 -22.93
N ALA A 185 5.82 -24.86 -22.66
CA ALA A 185 4.55 -24.15 -22.90
C ALA A 185 4.73 -22.63 -22.73
N ALA A 186 4.55 -21.89 -23.82
CA ALA A 186 4.47 -20.44 -23.84
C ALA A 186 3.16 -19.94 -23.19
N SER A 187 3.25 -18.91 -22.34
CA SER A 187 2.09 -18.15 -21.88
C SER A 187 2.20 -16.70 -22.36
N VAL A 188 1.23 -16.31 -23.18
CA VAL A 188 1.17 -15.02 -23.87
C VAL A 188 0.70 -13.92 -22.90
N ARG A 189 1.46 -12.82 -22.96
CA ARG A 189 1.44 -11.62 -22.12
C ARG A 189 0.22 -10.72 -22.44
N MET A 190 -0.77 -10.67 -21.55
CA MET A 190 -1.88 -9.69 -21.57
C MET A 190 -1.66 -8.59 -20.51
N GLY A 191 -0.49 -7.93 -20.58
CA GLY A 191 -0.05 -6.96 -19.56
C GLY A 191 0.04 -5.50 -20.03
N MET A 192 -0.59 -5.14 -21.15
CA MET A 192 -0.33 -3.84 -21.81
C MET A 192 -1.56 -2.95 -21.98
N LEU A 193 -2.66 -3.19 -21.26
CA LEU A 193 -3.86 -2.34 -21.34
C LEU A 193 -4.16 -1.55 -20.05
N HIS A 194 -3.54 -1.89 -18.91
CA HIS A 194 -3.66 -1.11 -17.67
C HIS A 194 -2.59 -0.02 -17.51
N LEU A 195 -1.52 -0.05 -18.31
CA LEU A 195 -0.40 0.89 -18.19
C LEU A 195 -0.72 2.30 -18.72
N LEU A 196 -1.68 2.43 -19.64
CA LEU A 196 -2.06 3.71 -20.21
C LEU A 196 -3.08 4.48 -19.37
N LEU A 197 -3.83 3.83 -18.48
CA LEU A 197 -4.80 4.53 -17.64
C LEU A 197 -4.20 5.06 -16.33
N GLY A 198 -3.14 4.42 -15.82
CA GLY A 198 -2.44 4.86 -14.61
C GLY A 198 -1.50 6.06 -14.82
N LEU A 199 -0.95 6.25 -16.03
CA LEU A 199 0.01 7.33 -16.30
C LEU A 199 -0.66 8.69 -16.58
N VAL A 200 -1.92 8.69 -17.04
CA VAL A 200 -2.62 9.93 -17.41
C VAL A 200 -3.16 10.68 -16.20
N ILE A 201 -3.34 10.01 -15.05
CA ILE A 201 -3.83 10.66 -13.81
C ILE A 201 -2.71 11.42 -13.08
N PHE A 202 -1.44 11.23 -13.45
CA PHE A 202 -0.30 11.97 -12.86
C PHE A 202 0.12 13.23 -13.64
N PHE A 203 -0.53 13.51 -14.78
CA PHE A 203 -0.24 14.68 -15.60
C PHE A 203 -1.52 15.46 -15.94
N VAL A 204 -2.22 15.97 -14.93
CA VAL A 204 -3.07 17.17 -15.05
C VAL A 204 -2.96 17.96 -13.76
#